data_AF-A0A357CAP1-F1
#
_entry.id   AF-A0A357CAP1-F1
#
_cell.length_a   1.000
_cell.length_b   1.000
_cell.length_c   1.000
_cell.angle_alpha   90.00
_cell.angle_beta   90.00
_cell.angle_gamma   90.00
#
_symmetry.space_group_name_H-M   'P 1'
#
loop_
_entity.id
_entity.type
_entity.pdbx_description
1 polymer ?
#
loop_
_entity_poly.entity_id
_entity_poly.type
_entity_poly.pdbx_seq_one_letter_code
_entity_poly.pdbx_strand_id
1 'polypeptide(L)' 'MKSVADKHYLDWSTVTELVDKLVEQIRGRKYDALLAITRGGMIPACLISEKLDMRNILVASVMFYSGVEK' A
#
# COMPACT_ATOMS: atom_id res chain seq x y z
N MET A 1 3.86 6.81 31.19
CA MET A 1 4.31 5.47 30.75
C MET A 1 3.82 5.30 29.30
N LYS A 2 4.70 5.43 28.30
CA LYS A 2 4.31 5.21 26.89
C LYS A 2 4.00 3.72 26.72
N SER A 3 2.78 3.39 26.32
CA SER A 3 2.43 2.03 25.87
C SER A 3 3.47 1.61 24.82
N VAL A 4 4.15 0.50 25.06
CA VAL A 4 4.94 -0.16 24.03
C VAL A 4 3.92 -0.65 23.02
N ALA A 5 3.83 0.03 21.87
CA ALA A 5 2.96 -0.40 20.79
C ALA A 5 3.37 -1.83 20.39
N ASP A 6 2.39 -2.74 20.34
CA ASP A 6 2.60 -4.10 19.85
C ASP A 6 3.16 -4.04 18.43
N LYS A 7 4.38 -4.55 18.26
CA LYS A 7 5.05 -4.56 16.95
C LYS A 7 4.58 -5.79 16.18
N HIS A 8 3.98 -5.56 15.02
CA HIS A 8 3.64 -6.61 14.08
C HIS A 8 4.73 -6.72 13.01
N TYR A 9 5.43 -7.86 12.99
CA TYR A 9 6.39 -8.19 11.95
C TYR A 9 5.69 -9.05 10.89
N LEU A 10 5.81 -8.65 9.63
CA LEU A 10 5.25 -9.37 8.50
C LEU A 10 6.38 -9.98 7.67
N ASP A 11 6.21 -11.22 7.26
CA ASP A 11 7.05 -11.83 6.24
C ASP A 11 6.57 -11.48 4.82
N TRP A 12 7.39 -11.81 3.83
CA TRP A 12 7.09 -11.53 2.43
C TRP A 12 5.86 -12.28 1.90
N SER A 13 5.62 -13.51 2.37
CA SER A 13 4.42 -14.27 2.05
C SER A 13 3.16 -13.53 2.50
N THR A 14 3.15 -13.03 3.73
CA THR A 14 2.02 -12.30 4.30
C THR A 14 1.76 -11.01 3.53
N VAL A 15 2.81 -10.26 3.17
CA VAL A 15 2.66 -9.06 2.34
C VAL A 15 2.03 -9.41 0.98
N THR A 16 2.47 -10.49 0.35
CA THR A 16 1.94 -10.94 -0.94
C THR A 16 0.48 -11.37 -0.84
N GLU A 17 0.12 -12.14 0.21
CA GLU A 17 -1.26 -12.54 0.47
C GLU A 17 -2.20 -11.36 0.73
N LEU A 18 -1.72 -10.33 1.43
CA LEU A 18 -2.50 -9.10 1.66
C LEU A 18 -2.73 -8.35 0.36
N VAL A 19 -1.73 -8.29 -0.53
CA VAL A 19 -1.89 -7.73 -1.87
C VAL A 19 -2.89 -8.54 -2.70
N ASP A 20 -2.80 -9.87 -2.67
CA ASP A 20 -3.73 -10.75 -3.41
C ASP A 20 -5.18 -10.54 -2.95
N LYS A 21 -5.42 -10.48 -1.64
CA LYS A 21 -6.74 -10.17 -1.08
C LYS A 21 -7.27 -8.82 -1.58
N LEU A 22 -6.42 -7.80 -1.65
CA LEU A 22 -6.81 -6.49 -2.17
C LEU A 22 -7.12 -6.53 -3.67
N VAL A 23 -6.27 -7.19 -4.47
CA VAL A 23 -6.47 -7.37 -5.92
C VAL A 23 -7.81 -8.05 -6.19
N GLU A 24 -8.16 -9.10 -5.44
CA GLU A 24 -9.43 -9.81 -5.59
C GLU A 24 -10.66 -8.93 -5.29
N GLN A 25 -10.52 -7.91 -4.44
CA GLN A 25 -11.62 -6.99 -4.14
C GLN A 25 -11.82 -5.92 -5.22
N ILE A 26 -10.76 -5.56 -5.93
CA ILE A 26 -10.79 -4.49 -6.92
C ILE A 26 -10.84 -4.99 -8.37
N ARG A 27 -10.54 -6.29 -8.60
CA ARG A 27 -10.65 -6.90 -9.94
C ARG A 27 -12.07 -6.79 -10.48
N GLY A 28 -12.19 -6.72 -11.80
CA GLY A 28 -13.48 -6.57 -12.49
C GLY A 28 -13.92 -5.11 -12.69
N ARG A 29 -13.18 -4.14 -12.13
CA ARG A 29 -13.30 -2.72 -12.48
C ARG A 29 -12.11 -2.30 -13.35
N LYS A 30 -12.33 -1.31 -14.23
CA LYS A 30 -11.24 -0.69 -14.99
C LYS A 30 -10.72 0.51 -14.21
N TYR A 31 -9.40 0.58 -14.06
CA TYR A 31 -8.69 1.71 -13.47
C TYR A 31 -7.70 2.26 -14.48
N ASP A 32 -7.70 3.57 -14.70
CA ASP A 32 -6.83 4.21 -15.70
C ASP A 32 -5.41 4.45 -15.18
N ALA A 33 -5.24 4.54 -13.85
CA ALA A 33 -3.97 4.78 -13.19
C ALA A 33 -3.94 4.23 -11.75
N LEU A 34 -2.74 3.92 -11.27
CA LEU A 34 -2.43 3.56 -9.90
C LEU A 34 -1.59 4.67 -9.26
N LEU A 35 -2.05 5.28 -8.17
CA LEU A 35 -1.27 6.30 -7.44
C LEU A 35 -0.61 5.68 -6.20
N ALA A 36 0.70 5.48 -6.26
CA ALA A 36 1.50 4.99 -5.16
C ALA A 36 1.86 6.11 -4.17
N ILE A 37 1.50 5.93 -2.89
CA ILE A 37 1.89 6.85 -1.82
C ILE A 37 3.25 6.44 -1.26
N THR A 38 4.24 7.32 -1.38
CA THR A 38 5.60 7.04 -0.91
C THR A 38 5.75 7.26 0.59
N ARG A 39 6.62 6.50 1.27
CA ARG A 39 7.46 5.39 0.73
C ARG A 39 6.80 4.01 0.86
N GLY A 40 5.85 3.86 1.78
CA GLY A 40 5.26 2.55 2.12
C GLY A 40 4.46 1.90 0.99
N GLY A 41 3.87 2.68 0.10
CA GLY A 41 3.06 2.18 -1.01
C GLY A 41 3.84 1.65 -2.21
N MET A 42 5.17 1.79 -2.25
CA MET A 42 5.97 1.40 -3.42
C MET A 42 5.90 -0.10 -3.73
N ILE A 43 6.09 -0.94 -2.71
CA ILE A 43 6.08 -2.40 -2.87
C ILE A 43 4.66 -2.91 -3.20
N PRO A 44 3.60 -2.55 -2.45
CA PRO A 44 2.25 -2.94 -2.81
C PRO A 44 1.85 -2.45 -4.21
N ALA A 45 2.20 -1.23 -4.59
CA ALA A 45 1.83 -0.69 -5.90
C ALA A 45 2.46 -1.50 -7.05
N CYS A 46 3.73 -1.90 -6.93
CA CYS A 46 4.38 -2.74 -7.92
C CYS A 46 3.64 -4.08 -8.09
N LEU A 47 3.37 -4.78 -6.98
CA LEU A 47 2.71 -6.08 -7.00
C LEU A 47 1.27 -6.00 -7.55
N ILE A 48 0.52 -4.96 -7.18
CA ILE A 48 -0.83 -4.71 -7.72
C ILE A 48 -0.76 -4.42 -9.23
N SER A 49 0.20 -3.59 -9.65
CA SER A 49 0.35 -3.21 -11.05
C SER A 49 0.66 -4.39 -11.95
N GLU A 50 1.48 -5.32 -11.46
CA GLU A 50 1.79 -6.58 -12.16
C GLU A 50 0.53 -7.44 -12.30
N LYS A 51 -0.19 -7.67 -11.20
CA LYS A 51 -1.36 -8.55 -11.17
C LYS A 51 -2.56 -8.03 -11.97
N LEU A 52 -2.70 -6.71 -12.11
CA LEU A 52 -3.78 -6.06 -12.84
C LEU A 52 -3.37 -5.56 -14.24
N ASP A 53 -2.14 -5.83 -14.68
CA ASP A 53 -1.54 -5.30 -15.93
C ASP A 53 -1.70 -3.77 -16.05
N MET A 54 -1.52 -3.05 -14.93
CA MET A 54 -1.61 -1.59 -14.90
C MET A 54 -0.26 -0.96 -15.24
N ARG A 55 -0.23 -0.16 -16.31
CA ARG A 55 1.01 0.48 -16.79
C ARG A 55 1.20 1.91 -16.31
N ASN A 56 0.10 2.59 -15.99
CA ASN A 56 0.12 3.99 -15.55
C ASN A 56 0.26 4.05 -14.04
N ILE A 57 1.49 4.09 -13.54
CA ILE A 57 1.80 4.22 -12.11
C ILE A 57 2.27 5.65 -11.84
N LEU A 58 1.51 6.37 -11.04
CA LEU A 58 1.84 7.70 -10.53
C LEU A 58 2.38 7.58 -9.11
N VAL A 59 3.19 8.54 -8.69
CA VAL A 59 3.82 8.53 -7.37
C VAL A 59 3.60 9.87 -6.68
N ALA A 60 3.10 9.85 -5.44
CA ALA A 60 2.96 11.03 -4.60
C ALA A 60 3.69 10.84 -3.27
N SER A 61 4.30 11.91 -2.76
CA SER A 61 4.88 11.93 -1.43
C SER A 61 3.93 12.54 -0.42
N VAL A 62 3.79 11.89 0.74
CA VAL A 62 2.94 12.34 1.83
C VAL A 62 3.76 12.40 3.11
N MET A 63 3.61 13.50 3.84
CA MET A 63 4.19 13.68 5.16
C MET A 63 3.07 13.67 6.20
N PHE A 64 3.18 12.81 7.21
CA PHE A 64 2.25 12.78 8.34
C PHE A 64 2.85 13.59 9.48
N TYR A 65 2.21 14.71 9.82
CA TYR A 65 2.61 15.54 10.95
C TYR A 65 1.94 15.01 12.23
N SER A 66 2.74 14.61 13.22
CA SER A 66 2.26 14.10 14.52
C SER A 66 2.16 15.19 15.60
N GLY A 67 2.36 16.46 15.24
CA GLY A 67 2.54 17.58 16.17
C GLY A 67 1.38 18.56 16.28
N VAL A 68 0.18 18.24 15.77
CA VAL A 68 -0.99 19.10 16.01
C VAL A 68 -1.60 18.71 17.35
N GLU A 69 -1.05 19.24 18.44
CA GLU A 69 -1.77 19.33 19.71
C GLU A 69 -3.01 20.23 19.46
N LYS A 70 -4.20 19.71 19.80
CA LYS A 70 -5.42 20.52 19.89
C LYS A 70 -5.54 21.12 21.28
#